data_AF-A0A379F2I5-F1
#
_entry.id   AF-A0A379F2I5-F1
#
_cell.length_a   1.000
_cell.length_b   1.000
_cell.length_c   1.000
_cell.angle_alpha   90.00
_cell.angle_beta   90.00
_cell.angle_gamma   90.00
#
_symmetry.space_group_name_H-M   'P 1'
#
loop_
_entity.id
_entity.type
_entity.pdbx_description
1 polymer ?
#
loop_
_entity_poly.entity_id
_entity_poly.type
_entity_poly.pdbx_seq_one_letter_code
_entity_poly.pdbx_strand_id
1 'polypeptide(L)'
;MRINFEGIKDTETRAYLFAEVPSGDVIPDGKNDIIKRDRSGHLDKIIDAYRPFLPQSGAVLNSNFIIITPTNRYFYGFSYNKDLAGWHQQIEKGAKLLNVRLGKIVDEKDFLLSDGTKYKLSDCEFERYNFKFKDVNGNWKTHKKRERIDKKCFFADNIET
;
A
#
# COMPACT_ATOMS: atom_id res chain seq x y z
N MET A 1 -2.02 14.40 -14.80
CA MET A 1 -2.58 13.08 -15.10
C MET A 1 -3.08 12.47 -13.80
N ARG A 2 -4.34 12.00 -13.74
CA ARG A 2 -4.87 11.27 -12.58
C ARG A 2 -4.69 9.76 -12.82
N ILE A 3 -4.30 9.02 -11.78
CA ILE A 3 -4.20 7.55 -11.83
C ILE A 3 -5.26 7.00 -10.88
N ASN A 4 -6.28 6.34 -11.43
CA ASN A 4 -7.34 5.71 -10.63
C ASN A 4 -6.91 4.28 -10.28
N PHE A 5 -6.64 4.03 -9.00
CA PHE A 5 -6.41 2.69 -8.50
C PHE A 5 -7.76 2.13 -8.02
N GLU A 6 -8.36 1.24 -8.81
CA GLU A 6 -9.58 0.55 -8.37
C GLU A 6 -9.38 -0.04 -6.96
N GLY A 7 -10.14 0.47 -6.00
CA GLY A 7 -10.11 -0.01 -4.62
C GLY A 7 -8.90 0.42 -3.77
N ILE A 8 -8.07 1.37 -4.20
CA ILE A 8 -7.02 2.00 -3.35
C ILE A 8 -7.29 3.51 -3.27
N LYS A 9 -8.26 3.86 -2.42
CA LYS A 9 -8.62 5.26 -2.13
C LYS A 9 -9.24 5.36 -0.75
N ASP A 10 -8.98 6.48 -0.09
CA ASP A 10 -9.60 6.76 1.20
C ASP A 10 -11.13 6.89 1.05
N THR A 11 -11.84 6.38 2.05
CA THR A 11 -13.28 6.51 2.23
C THR A 11 -13.55 6.85 3.70
N GLU A 12 -14.79 7.19 4.03
CA GLU A 12 -15.20 7.46 5.42
C GLU A 12 -14.90 6.30 6.38
N THR A 13 -14.77 5.08 5.87
CA THR A 13 -14.62 3.86 6.68
C THR A 13 -13.28 3.17 6.52
N ARG A 14 -12.43 3.64 5.58
CA ARG A 14 -11.15 3.01 5.25
C ARG A 14 -10.15 4.04 4.76
N ALA A 15 -8.94 3.98 5.29
CA ALA A 15 -7.83 4.78 4.81
C ALA A 15 -6.68 3.90 4.31
N TYR A 16 -5.88 4.44 3.39
CA TYR A 16 -4.77 3.78 2.73
C TYR A 16 -3.46 4.52 3.01
N LEU A 17 -2.43 3.74 3.31
CA LEU A 17 -1.07 4.24 3.46
C LEU A 17 -0.12 3.26 2.79
N PHE A 18 1.09 3.75 2.56
CA PHE A 18 2.17 2.96 2.03
C PHE A 18 3.38 3.08 2.96
N ALA A 19 4.09 1.99 3.19
CA ALA A 19 5.32 2.02 3.97
C ALA A 19 6.51 1.65 3.08
N GLU A 20 7.60 2.39 3.23
CA GLU A 20 8.84 2.11 2.53
C GLU A 20 9.37 0.72 2.93
N VAL A 21 9.83 -0.05 1.93
CA VAL A 21 10.64 -1.24 2.16
C VAL A 21 12.07 -0.77 2.45
N PRO A 22 12.64 -1.03 3.64
CA PRO A 22 14.02 -0.66 3.95
C PRO A 22 15.01 -1.25 2.94
N SER A 23 16.12 -0.55 2.70
CA SER A 23 17.15 -1.04 1.78
C SER A 23 17.75 -2.35 2.29
N GLY A 24 17.81 -3.36 1.43
CA GLY A 24 18.30 -4.71 1.79
C GLY A 24 17.21 -5.66 2.30
N ASP A 25 16.01 -5.15 2.61
CA ASP A 25 14.88 -5.99 2.98
C ASP A 25 14.22 -6.65 1.76
N VAL A 26 13.57 -7.78 2.01
CA VAL A 26 12.81 -8.51 0.99
C VAL A 26 11.57 -7.70 0.62
N ILE A 27 11.51 -7.28 -0.66
CA ILE A 27 10.31 -6.66 -1.23
C ILE A 27 9.18 -7.70 -1.24
N PRO A 28 7.97 -7.34 -0.76
CA PRO A 28 6.82 -8.23 -0.80
C PRO A 28 6.54 -8.78 -2.20
N ASP A 29 6.36 -10.09 -2.31
CA ASP A 29 6.25 -10.81 -3.59
C ASP A 29 5.11 -11.83 -3.63
N GLY A 30 4.26 -11.80 -2.61
CA GLY A 30 3.16 -12.74 -2.40
C GLY A 30 3.51 -14.01 -1.62
N LYS A 31 4.80 -14.35 -1.48
CA LYS A 31 5.29 -15.35 -0.50
C LYS A 31 5.73 -14.66 0.79
N ASN A 32 6.37 -13.51 0.65
CA ASN A 32 6.79 -12.64 1.73
C ASN A 32 5.72 -11.57 1.95
N ASP A 33 4.71 -11.92 2.74
CA ASP A 33 3.62 -11.00 3.08
C ASP A 33 4.07 -10.00 4.16
N ILE A 34 3.49 -8.80 4.12
CA ILE A 34 3.77 -7.72 5.08
C ILE A 34 3.07 -7.92 6.41
N ILE A 35 2.01 -8.75 6.44
CA ILE A 35 1.33 -9.23 7.65
C ILE A 35 1.47 -10.75 7.67
N LYS A 36 1.94 -11.32 8.77
CA LYS A 36 2.15 -12.76 8.94
C LYS A 36 1.50 -13.28 10.21
N ARG A 37 1.15 -14.57 10.20
CA ARG A 37 0.52 -15.25 11.35
C ARG A 37 1.40 -15.23 12.59
N ASP A 38 2.71 -15.31 12.42
CA ASP A 38 3.72 -15.25 13.48
C ASP A 38 4.13 -13.80 13.84
N ARG A 39 3.46 -12.79 13.25
CA ARG A 39 3.75 -11.36 13.45
C ARG A 39 5.15 -10.93 13.03
N SER A 40 5.83 -11.71 12.20
CA SER A 40 7.17 -11.37 11.68
C SER A 40 7.12 -10.48 10.43
N GLY A 41 5.92 -10.15 9.93
CA GLY A 41 5.73 -9.30 8.76
C GLY A 41 6.21 -7.86 8.98
N HIS A 42 6.63 -7.19 7.91
CA HIS A 42 7.12 -5.80 7.99
C HIS A 42 6.11 -4.83 8.60
N LEU A 43 4.83 -4.96 8.27
CA LEU A 43 3.78 -4.12 8.81
C LEU A 43 3.43 -4.51 10.26
N ASP A 44 3.52 -5.81 10.61
CA ASP A 44 3.38 -6.25 12.00
C ASP A 44 4.42 -5.57 12.89
N LYS A 45 5.69 -5.53 12.43
CA LYS A 45 6.78 -4.84 13.15
C LYS A 45 6.50 -3.35 13.36
N ILE A 46 6.00 -2.65 12.34
CA ILE A 46 5.60 -1.24 12.46
C ILE A 46 4.50 -1.10 13.52
N ILE A 47 3.45 -1.92 13.45
CA ILE A 47 2.34 -1.88 14.41
C ILE A 47 2.81 -2.22 15.83
N ASP A 48 3.75 -3.15 15.98
CA ASP A 48 4.21 -3.62 17.28
C ASP A 48 5.28 -2.74 17.94
N ALA A 49 5.92 -1.86 17.17
CA ALA A 49 6.99 -0.98 17.65
C ALA A 49 6.53 0.05 18.70
N TYR A 50 5.27 0.50 18.65
CA TYR A 50 4.75 1.51 19.58
C TYR A 50 3.78 0.93 20.62
N ARG A 51 3.95 1.32 21.88
CA ARG A 51 3.04 1.02 22.99
C ARG A 51 2.78 2.26 23.87
N PRO A 52 1.60 2.39 24.52
CA PRO A 52 0.47 1.46 24.52
C PRO A 52 -0.22 1.34 23.15
N PHE A 53 -0.88 0.20 22.90
CA PHE A 53 -1.62 -0.03 21.66
C PHE A 53 -2.82 0.93 21.60
N LEU A 54 -2.87 1.74 20.55
CA LEU A 54 -3.85 2.84 20.42
C LEU A 54 -5.20 2.43 19.82
N PRO A 55 -5.28 1.60 18.77
CA PRO A 55 -6.54 1.30 18.10
C PRO A 55 -7.52 0.57 19.01
N GLN A 56 -8.78 1.02 19.01
CA GLN A 56 -9.86 0.42 19.80
C GLN A 56 -10.70 -0.59 19.00
N SER A 57 -10.68 -0.49 17.66
CA SER A 57 -11.40 -1.40 16.78
C SER A 57 -10.83 -1.43 15.37
N GLY A 58 -11.23 -2.44 14.58
CA GLY A 58 -10.84 -2.54 13.17
C GLY A 58 -9.61 -3.40 12.95
N ALA A 59 -9.07 -3.32 11.74
CA ALA A 59 -7.91 -4.11 11.33
C ALA A 59 -7.13 -3.39 10.24
N VAL A 60 -5.87 -3.79 10.11
CA VAL A 60 -5.00 -3.45 8.98
C VAL A 60 -5.01 -4.61 7.99
N LEU A 61 -5.04 -4.30 6.71
CA LEU A 61 -5.13 -5.26 5.62
C LEU A 61 -4.11 -4.91 4.55
N ASN A 62 -3.39 -5.92 4.05
CA ASN A 62 -2.50 -5.77 2.92
C ASN A 62 -3.31 -5.43 1.66
N SER A 63 -2.87 -4.40 0.91
CA SER A 63 -3.47 -4.00 -0.36
C SER A 63 -2.85 -4.71 -1.57
N ASN A 64 -1.84 -5.56 -1.36
CA ASN A 64 -1.18 -6.37 -2.38
C ASN A 64 -0.61 -5.54 -3.55
N PHE A 65 -0.23 -4.30 -3.25
CA PHE A 65 0.11 -3.27 -4.22
C PHE A 65 1.39 -2.56 -3.80
N ILE A 66 2.22 -2.18 -4.76
CA ILE A 66 3.49 -1.51 -4.53
C ILE A 66 3.60 -0.29 -5.44
N ILE A 67 4.01 0.83 -4.86
CA ILE A 67 4.46 2.02 -5.60
C ILE A 67 6.00 2.04 -5.60
N ILE A 68 6.59 2.25 -6.76
CA ILE A 68 8.03 2.39 -6.94
C ILE A 68 8.32 3.81 -7.39
N THR A 69 9.04 4.55 -6.58
CA THR A 69 9.36 5.96 -6.88
C THR A 69 10.43 6.06 -7.98
N PRO A 70 10.59 7.24 -8.63
CA PRO A 70 11.66 7.49 -9.60
C PRO A 70 13.08 7.27 -9.06
N THR A 71 13.24 7.26 -7.73
CA THR A 71 14.53 6.97 -7.06
C THR A 71 14.71 5.49 -6.72
N ASN A 72 13.90 4.61 -7.33
CA ASN A 72 13.87 3.17 -7.14
C ASN A 72 13.64 2.73 -5.68
N ARG A 73 12.81 3.49 -4.96
CA ARG A 73 12.34 3.14 -3.60
C ARG A 73 10.97 2.48 -3.68
N TYR A 74 10.80 1.38 -2.95
CA TYR A 74 9.61 0.54 -2.95
C TYR A 74 8.73 0.86 -1.75
N PHE A 75 7.44 1.00 -2.00
CA PHE A 75 6.44 1.32 -0.97
C PHE A 75 5.29 0.33 -1.07
N TYR A 76 5.10 -0.51 -0.05
CA TYR A 76 3.99 -1.47 -0.02
C TYR A 76 2.73 -0.83 0.55
N GLY A 77 1.61 -1.01 -0.14
CA GLY A 77 0.32 -0.46 0.23
C GLY A 77 -0.42 -1.35 1.23
N PHE A 78 -1.10 -0.70 2.17
CA PHE A 78 -2.02 -1.33 3.10
C PHE A 78 -3.17 -0.38 3.42
N SER A 79 -4.24 -0.92 3.99
CA SER A 79 -5.40 -0.16 4.42
C SER A 79 -5.79 -0.49 5.85
N TYR A 80 -6.51 0.40 6.50
CA TYR A 80 -7.06 0.20 7.84
C TYR A 80 -8.47 0.77 7.93
N ASN A 81 -9.28 0.24 8.86
CA ASN A 81 -10.70 0.57 8.96
C ASN A 81 -11.18 0.73 10.40
N LYS A 82 -12.43 1.20 10.55
CA LYS A 82 -13.12 1.49 11.82
C LYS A 82 -12.43 2.62 12.60
N ASP A 83 -11.52 2.31 13.52
CA ASP A 83 -10.80 3.34 14.29
C ASP A 83 -9.67 3.96 13.47
N LEU A 84 -10.03 4.78 12.48
CA LEU A 84 -9.08 5.39 11.56
C LEU A 84 -8.04 6.24 12.30
N ALA A 85 -8.45 7.00 13.31
CA ALA A 85 -7.55 7.86 14.08
C ALA A 85 -6.56 7.03 14.91
N GLY A 86 -7.04 6.02 15.64
CA GLY A 86 -6.20 5.14 16.44
C GLY A 86 -5.21 4.36 15.58
N TRP A 87 -5.66 3.80 14.46
CA TRP A 87 -4.79 3.10 13.51
C TRP A 87 -3.75 4.02 12.87
N HIS A 88 -4.16 5.22 12.44
CA HIS A 88 -3.23 6.18 11.85
C HIS A 88 -2.09 6.53 12.83
N GLN A 89 -2.43 6.88 14.07
CA GLN A 89 -1.43 7.20 15.09
C GLN A 89 -0.53 6.01 15.44
N GLN A 90 -1.08 4.79 15.52
CA GLN A 90 -0.30 3.58 15.81
C GLN A 90 0.77 3.35 14.74
N ILE A 91 0.37 3.47 13.48
CA ILE A 91 1.23 3.23 12.31
C ILE A 91 2.27 4.34 12.17
N GLU A 92 1.88 5.60 12.32
CA GLU A 92 2.80 6.74 12.25
C GLU A 92 3.88 6.68 13.33
N LYS A 93 3.48 6.45 14.58
CA LYS A 93 4.44 6.35 15.70
C LYS A 93 5.37 5.15 15.56
N GLY A 94 4.82 3.99 15.15
CA GLY A 94 5.61 2.80 14.89
C GLY A 94 6.62 3.00 13.76
N ALA A 95 6.18 3.59 12.65
CA ALA A 95 7.03 3.88 11.50
C ALA A 95 8.15 4.86 11.88
N LYS A 96 7.82 5.91 12.65
CA LYS A 96 8.81 6.87 13.16
C LYS A 96 9.87 6.20 14.04
N LEU A 97 9.48 5.31 14.95
CA LEU A 97 10.43 4.59 15.81
C LEU A 97 11.38 3.68 15.01
N LEU A 98 10.88 3.09 13.92
CA LEU A 98 11.66 2.23 13.02
C LEU A 98 12.34 2.98 11.88
N ASN A 99 12.24 4.32 11.84
CA ASN A 99 12.73 5.15 10.75
C ASN A 99 12.23 4.70 9.36
N VAL A 100 10.97 4.25 9.29
CA VAL A 100 10.29 3.87 8.05
C VAL A 100 9.49 5.06 7.54
N ARG A 101 9.70 5.45 6.28
CA ARG A 101 8.89 6.50 5.66
C ARG A 101 7.52 5.95 5.26
N LEU A 102 6.49 6.66 5.65
CA LEU A 102 5.13 6.46 5.15
C LEU A 102 4.89 7.33 3.92
N GLY A 103 4.03 6.86 3.02
CA GLY A 103 3.55 7.57 1.85
C GLY A 103 2.03 7.52 1.74
N LYS A 104 1.44 8.51 1.09
CA LYS A 104 0.01 8.57 0.76
C LYS A 104 -0.22 9.15 -0.62
N ILE A 105 -1.31 8.75 -1.24
CA ILE A 105 -1.76 9.35 -2.51
C ILE A 105 -2.57 10.61 -2.19
N VAL A 106 -2.31 11.69 -2.91
CA VAL A 106 -3.01 12.98 -2.78
C VAL A 106 -3.56 13.39 -4.15
N ASP A 107 -4.85 13.73 -4.18
CA ASP A 107 -5.60 14.19 -5.37
C ASP A 107 -5.50 13.27 -6.59
N GLU A 108 -5.25 11.98 -6.37
CA GLU A 108 -5.02 10.96 -7.41
C GLU A 108 -3.88 11.30 -8.38
N LYS A 109 -3.00 12.24 -7.99
CA LYS A 109 -1.94 12.80 -8.83
C LYS A 109 -0.56 12.61 -8.23
N ASP A 110 -0.47 12.72 -6.91
CA ASP A 110 0.81 12.83 -6.22
C ASP A 110 0.95 11.73 -5.17
N PHE A 111 2.18 11.25 -5.01
CA PHE A 111 2.59 10.40 -3.92
C PHE A 111 3.44 11.23 -2.94
N LEU A 112 2.85 11.55 -1.79
CA LEU A 112 3.45 12.39 -0.75
C LEU A 112 4.03 11.50 0.35
N LEU A 113 5.32 11.66 0.61
CA LEU A 113 6.00 11.00 1.72
C LEU A 113 5.89 11.81 3.02
N SER A 114 6.02 11.11 4.13
CA SER A 114 6.04 11.65 5.50
C SER A 114 7.18 12.63 5.77
N ASP A 115 8.26 12.60 4.99
CA ASP A 115 9.36 13.57 5.04
C ASP A 115 9.08 14.85 4.21
N GLY A 116 7.90 14.95 3.59
CA GLY A 116 7.51 16.06 2.71
C GLY A 116 7.91 15.88 1.25
N THR A 117 8.70 14.85 0.92
CA THR A 117 9.05 14.55 -0.48
C THR A 117 7.81 14.20 -1.28
N LYS A 118 7.71 14.76 -2.49
CA LYS A 118 6.53 14.61 -3.34
C LYS A 118 6.95 14.11 -4.72
N TYR A 119 6.33 13.02 -5.17
CA TYR A 119 6.49 12.49 -6.53
C TYR A 119 5.16 12.58 -7.29
N LYS A 120 5.21 12.86 -8.59
CA LYS A 120 4.02 12.66 -9.43
C LYS A 120 3.82 11.16 -9.60
N LEU A 121 2.59 10.68 -9.44
CA LEU A 121 2.25 9.28 -9.71
C LEU A 121 2.54 8.89 -11.17
N SER A 122 2.52 9.86 -12.10
CA SER A 122 2.94 9.66 -13.50
C SER A 122 4.37 9.14 -13.63
N ASP A 123 5.23 9.51 -12.69
CA ASP A 123 6.67 9.23 -12.73
C ASP A 123 7.00 7.96 -11.93
N CYS A 124 6.09 7.52 -11.05
CA CYS A 124 6.19 6.26 -10.32
C CYS A 124 5.89 5.06 -11.21
N GLU A 125 6.35 3.88 -10.81
CA GLU A 125 5.95 2.59 -11.38
C GLU A 125 5.11 1.81 -10.35
N PHE A 126 4.39 0.79 -10.81
CA PHE A 126 3.44 0.07 -9.96
C PHE A 126 3.59 -1.44 -10.13
N GLU A 127 3.50 -2.18 -9.02
CA GLU A 127 3.48 -3.64 -9.01
C GLU A 127 2.30 -4.14 -8.16
N ARG A 128 1.85 -5.36 -8.44
CA ARG A 128 0.88 -6.10 -7.61
C ARG A 128 1.30 -7.56 -7.45
N TYR A 129 0.77 -8.20 -6.42
CA TYR A 129 0.94 -9.63 -6.15
C TYR A 129 -0.35 -10.20 -5.55
N ASN A 130 -0.49 -11.51 -5.42
CA ASN A 130 -1.67 -12.16 -4.78
C ASN A 130 -3.06 -11.59 -5.20
N PHE A 131 -3.23 -11.18 -6.46
CA PHE A 131 -4.47 -10.54 -6.93
C PHE A 131 -5.40 -11.55 -7.60
N LYS A 132 -6.71 -11.30 -7.51
CA LYS A 132 -7.72 -12.17 -8.11
C LYS A 132 -8.08 -11.69 -9.51
N PHE A 133 -8.29 -12.63 -10.42
CA PHE A 133 -8.77 -12.38 -11.78
C PHE A 133 -9.73 -13.48 -12.19
N LYS A 134 -10.61 -13.20 -13.15
CA LYS A 134 -11.44 -14.24 -13.79
C LYS A 134 -10.68 -14.83 -14.97
N ASP A 135 -10.65 -16.16 -15.05
CA ASP A 135 -10.11 -16.83 -16.24
C ASP A 135 -11.10 -16.80 -17.42
N VAL A 136 -10.71 -17.40 -18.55
CA VAL A 136 -11.53 -17.47 -19.78
C VAL A 136 -12.90 -18.12 -19.56
N ASN A 137 -13.07 -18.89 -18.48
CA ASN A 137 -14.31 -19.55 -18.12
C ASN A 137 -15.08 -18.79 -17.03
N GLY A 138 -14.64 -17.58 -16.66
CA GLY A 138 -15.24 -16.76 -15.62
C GLY A 138 -14.92 -17.17 -14.18
N ASN A 139 -14.06 -18.17 -13.98
CA ASN A 139 -13.70 -18.66 -12.64
C ASN A 139 -12.67 -17.75 -11.98
N TRP A 140 -12.86 -17.46 -10.69
CA TRP A 140 -11.88 -16.71 -9.91
C TRP A 140 -10.60 -17.52 -9.70
N LYS A 141 -9.49 -16.99 -10.22
CA LYS A 141 -8.14 -17.46 -9.95
C LYS A 141 -7.35 -16.39 -9.21
N THR A 142 -6.33 -16.83 -8.47
CA THR A 142 -5.39 -15.93 -7.80
C THR A 142 -4.05 -15.99 -8.51
N HIS A 143 -3.59 -14.84 -9.01
CA HIS A 143 -2.25 -14.68 -9.51
C HIS A 143 -1.33 -14.40 -8.32
N LYS A 144 -0.47 -15.37 -7.97
CA LYS A 144 0.38 -15.29 -6.78
C LYS A 144 1.67 -14.51 -6.98
N LYS A 145 2.20 -14.45 -8.21
CA LYS A 145 3.50 -13.82 -8.46
C LYS A 145 3.37 -12.30 -8.44
N ARG A 146 4.48 -11.63 -8.12
CA ARG A 146 4.63 -10.20 -8.29
C ARG A 146 4.76 -9.86 -9.77
N GLU A 147 4.01 -8.89 -10.23
CA GLU A 147 4.07 -8.40 -11.62
C GLU A 147 4.01 -6.87 -11.66
N ARG A 148 4.63 -6.32 -12.71
CA ARG A 148 4.51 -4.91 -13.06
C ARG A 148 3.15 -4.63 -13.66
N ILE A 149 2.52 -3.53 -13.26
CA ILE A 149 1.25 -3.07 -13.83
C ILE A 149 1.57 -2.09 -14.95
N ASP A 150 1.02 -2.35 -16.14
CA ASP A 150 1.06 -1.36 -17.23
C ASP A 150 0.24 -0.14 -16.81
N LYS A 151 0.84 1.06 -16.90
CA LYS A 151 0.17 2.30 -16.56
C LYS A 151 -1.13 2.50 -17.36
N LYS A 152 -1.20 1.96 -18.60
CA LYS A 152 -2.41 1.96 -19.43
C LYS A 152 -3.63 1.35 -18.74
N CYS A 153 -3.42 0.38 -17.84
CA CYS A 153 -4.50 -0.23 -17.06
C CYS A 153 -5.18 0.75 -16.10
N PHE A 154 -4.54 1.87 -15.73
CA PHE A 154 -5.13 2.90 -14.86
C PHE A 154 -5.80 4.05 -15.63
N PHE A 155 -5.75 4.03 -16.97
CA PHE A 155 -6.27 5.10 -17.84
C PHE A 155 -7.52 4.70 -18.63
N ALA A 156 -8.00 3.45 -18.50
CA ALA A 156 -9.09 2.93 -19.31
C ALA A 156 -10.45 3.62 -19.09
N ASP A 157 -10.59 4.46 -18.06
CA ASP A 157 -11.82 5.19 -17.76
C ASP A 157 -11.85 6.64 -18.30
N ASN A 158 -10.85 7.10 -19.06
CA ASN A 158 -10.84 8.43 -19.68
C ASN A 158 -11.03 8.38 -21.21
N ILE A 159 -11.92 7.52 -21.70
CA ILE A 159 -12.53 7.76 -23.02
C ILE A 159 -13.74 8.64 -22.77
N GLU A 160 -13.51 9.95 -22.78
CA GLU A 160 -14.57 10.95 -22.93
C GLU A 160 -15.31 10.67 -24.24
N THR A 161 -16.62 10.41 -24.15
CA THR A 161 -17.60 10.79 -25.18
C THR A 161 -18.44 11.92 -24.62
#